data_AF-A0AA96J794-F1
#
_entry.id   AF-A0AA96J794-F1
#
_cell.length_a   1.000
_cell.length_b   1.000
_cell.length_c   1.000
_cell.angle_alpha   90.00
_cell.angle_beta   90.00
_cell.angle_gamma   90.00
#
_symmetry.space_group_name_H-M   'P 1'
#
loop_
_entity.id
_entity.type
_entity.pdbx_description
1 polymer ?
#
loop_
_entity_poly.entity_id
_entity_poly.type
_entity_poly.pdbx_seq_one_letter_code
_entity_poly.pdbx_strand_id
1 'polypeptide(L)'
;MSICKRLGFEAIQEYRGKGWRADVYLPNNGNPIAFEVQLSTQSLKRTLERQSKYISEGVVACWLFENPVSKLTEERPDLPIFNVFEFEDSNFMVNLLDRRIVDLQTFVKSFISNDIQFKSILKTDSRQLVELVFYEMDCWKCGELNYLYFVDSRFYSTCKAEIKPHEGLWDSSSVEFNPKIVELSKKILDTRKDLKLSTIKPRYSNTVEKSYVSFGCHKCDSIFGDFFVMEAKMEMIYEPKEIILKGEIELNDEIELGIPHWCFPENGTFCNNDEVPF
;
A
#
# COMPACT_ATOMS: atom_id res chain seq x y z
N MET A 1 -21.20 -19.39 9.17
CA MET A 1 -22.12 -20.46 8.71
C MET A 1 -23.31 -19.95 7.89
N SER A 2 -24.18 -19.11 8.45
CA SER A 2 -25.41 -18.64 7.76
C SER A 2 -25.11 -18.01 6.40
N ILE A 3 -24.03 -17.21 6.33
CA ILE A 3 -23.50 -16.62 5.10
C ILE A 3 -23.20 -17.70 4.05
N CYS A 4 -22.40 -18.73 4.40
CA CYS A 4 -22.04 -19.81 3.47
C CYS A 4 -23.29 -20.53 2.92
N LYS A 5 -24.27 -20.84 3.78
CA LYS A 5 -25.55 -21.46 3.36
C LYS A 5 -26.33 -20.57 2.41
N ARG A 6 -26.42 -19.26 2.70
CA ARG A 6 -27.11 -18.27 1.84
C ARG A 6 -26.44 -18.11 0.48
N LEU A 7 -25.12 -18.28 0.42
CA LEU A 7 -24.34 -18.31 -0.82
C LEU A 7 -24.45 -19.65 -1.58
N GLY A 8 -25.14 -20.66 -1.03
CA GLY A 8 -25.33 -21.97 -1.66
C GLY A 8 -24.22 -22.98 -1.41
N PHE A 9 -23.27 -22.69 -0.51
CA PHE A 9 -22.19 -23.62 -0.17
C PHE A 9 -22.62 -24.62 0.91
N GLU A 10 -22.20 -25.87 0.72
CA GLU A 10 -22.24 -26.88 1.77
C GLU A 10 -21.16 -26.54 2.81
N ALA A 11 -21.60 -26.16 4.01
CA ALA A 11 -20.73 -25.80 5.11
C ALA A 11 -21.10 -26.58 6.37
N ILE A 12 -20.11 -26.88 7.19
CA ILE A 12 -20.23 -27.65 8.43
C ILE A 12 -19.69 -26.78 9.58
N GLN A 13 -20.45 -26.62 10.66
CA GLN A 13 -19.97 -25.92 11.85
C GLN A 13 -19.14 -26.84 12.75
N GLU A 14 -18.16 -26.28 13.45
CA GLU A 14 -17.37 -27.00 14.50
C GLU A 14 -16.75 -28.31 13.98
N TYR A 15 -16.33 -28.33 12.71
CA TYR A 15 -15.81 -29.52 12.05
C TYR A 15 -14.45 -29.90 12.64
N ARG A 16 -14.24 -31.20 12.88
CA ARG A 16 -13.00 -31.75 13.43
C ARG A 16 -12.28 -32.58 12.39
N GLY A 17 -11.08 -32.15 11.99
CA GLY A 17 -10.14 -32.93 11.21
C GLY A 17 -9.12 -33.67 12.09
N LYS A 18 -7.98 -34.12 11.53
CA LYS A 18 -6.95 -34.81 12.34
C LYS A 18 -6.13 -33.80 13.13
N GLY A 19 -6.57 -33.54 14.36
CA GLY A 19 -5.85 -32.69 15.32
C GLY A 19 -6.09 -31.19 15.18
N TRP A 20 -7.03 -30.79 14.31
CA TRP A 20 -7.52 -29.42 14.15
C TRP A 20 -9.06 -29.38 14.22
N ARG A 21 -9.62 -28.19 14.45
CA ARG A 21 -11.06 -27.94 14.47
C ARG A 21 -11.36 -26.56 13.92
N ALA A 22 -12.23 -26.48 12.92
CA ALA A 22 -12.67 -25.22 12.32
C ALA A 22 -14.05 -24.81 12.82
N ASP A 23 -14.28 -23.51 12.95
CA ASP A 23 -15.60 -22.98 13.29
C ASP A 23 -16.59 -23.18 12.13
N VAL A 24 -16.11 -23.03 10.89
CA VAL A 24 -16.87 -23.34 9.67
C VAL A 24 -15.95 -24.01 8.65
N TYR A 25 -16.37 -25.14 8.10
CA TYR A 25 -15.61 -25.91 7.11
C TYR A 25 -16.42 -26.14 5.83
N LEU A 26 -15.79 -25.97 4.67
CA LEU A 26 -16.35 -26.15 3.34
C LEU A 26 -15.54 -27.24 2.61
N PRO A 27 -16.03 -28.50 2.56
CA PRO A 27 -15.28 -29.63 1.99
C PRO A 27 -15.18 -29.62 0.46
N ASN A 28 -16.18 -29.09 -0.24
CA ASN A 28 -16.42 -29.32 -1.68
C ASN A 28 -16.20 -28.06 -2.54
N ASN A 29 -15.10 -27.32 -2.32
CA ASN A 29 -14.82 -26.05 -3.03
C ASN A 29 -13.60 -26.12 -3.97
N GLY A 30 -13.27 -27.31 -4.51
CA GLY A 30 -12.00 -27.54 -5.24
C GLY A 30 -10.81 -27.64 -4.27
N ASN A 31 -10.57 -26.59 -3.49
CA ASN A 31 -9.71 -26.59 -2.31
C ASN A 31 -10.58 -26.44 -1.05
N PRO A 32 -10.54 -27.39 -0.09
CA PRO A 32 -11.31 -27.26 1.14
C PRO A 32 -10.93 -26.00 1.92
N ILE A 33 -11.92 -25.26 2.41
CA ILE A 33 -11.71 -24.01 3.17
C ILE A 33 -12.19 -24.20 4.60
N ALA A 34 -11.38 -23.78 5.56
CA ALA A 34 -11.76 -23.61 6.96
C ALA A 34 -11.78 -22.12 7.31
N PHE A 35 -12.88 -21.62 7.85
CA PHE A 35 -12.93 -20.31 8.50
C PHE A 35 -12.79 -20.48 10.01
N GLU A 36 -11.90 -19.68 10.59
CA GLU A 36 -11.60 -19.62 12.02
C GLU A 36 -11.89 -18.20 12.51
N VAL A 37 -12.73 -18.06 13.52
CA VAL A 37 -13.11 -16.79 14.15
C VAL A 37 -12.45 -16.72 15.51
N GLN A 38 -11.49 -15.81 15.66
CA GLN A 38 -10.71 -15.68 16.87
C GLN A 38 -10.96 -14.33 17.56
N LEU A 39 -11.86 -14.37 18.55
CA LEU A 39 -12.24 -13.21 19.37
C LEU A 39 -11.20 -12.94 20.48
N SER A 40 -10.70 -14.01 21.10
CA SER A 40 -9.68 -13.92 22.15
C SER A 40 -8.26 -13.78 21.60
N THR A 41 -7.37 -13.11 22.33
CA THR A 41 -5.97 -12.95 21.95
C THR A 41 -5.30 -14.32 21.68
N GLN A 42 -4.68 -14.48 20.52
CA GLN A 42 -3.87 -15.65 20.16
C GLN A 42 -2.48 -15.18 19.71
N SER A 43 -1.44 -15.88 20.15
CA SER A 43 -0.08 -15.58 19.68
C SER A 43 0.12 -16.05 18.24
N LEU A 44 1.03 -15.38 17.51
CA LEU A 44 1.44 -15.82 16.18
C LEU A 44 1.93 -17.26 16.19
N LYS A 45 2.75 -17.65 17.19
CA LYS A 45 3.25 -19.02 17.35
C LYS A 45 2.11 -20.05 17.40
N ARG A 46 1.11 -19.82 18.25
CA ARG A 46 -0.04 -20.73 18.36
C ARG A 46 -0.86 -20.76 17.08
N THR A 47 -0.99 -19.63 16.40
CA THR A 47 -1.71 -19.54 15.11
C THR A 47 -1.01 -20.37 14.05
N LEU A 48 0.33 -20.26 13.93
CA LEU A 48 1.14 -21.07 13.02
C LEU A 48 1.08 -22.57 13.35
N GLU A 49 1.11 -22.94 14.64
CA GLU A 49 0.96 -24.33 15.09
C GLU A 49 -0.42 -24.93 14.73
N ARG A 50 -1.48 -24.10 14.74
CA ARG A 50 -2.82 -24.52 14.27
C ARG A 50 -2.84 -24.60 12.75
N GLN A 51 -2.30 -23.58 12.07
CA GLN A 51 -2.26 -23.48 10.62
C GLN A 51 -1.56 -24.68 9.97
N SER A 52 -0.43 -25.13 10.53
CA SER A 52 0.32 -26.27 9.98
C SER A 52 -0.52 -27.56 9.90
N LYS A 53 -1.49 -27.74 10.79
CA LYS A 53 -2.39 -28.91 10.78
C LYS A 53 -3.42 -28.84 9.67
N TYR A 54 -3.94 -27.65 9.38
CA TYR A 54 -4.79 -27.41 8.21
C TYR A 54 -4.05 -27.68 6.92
N ILE A 55 -2.84 -27.10 6.78
CA ILE A 55 -1.96 -27.29 5.62
C ILE A 55 -1.65 -28.79 5.43
N SER A 56 -1.40 -29.55 6.50
CA SER A 56 -1.10 -30.98 6.40
C SER A 56 -2.25 -31.84 5.84
N GLU A 57 -3.48 -31.30 5.80
CA GLU A 57 -4.64 -31.92 5.18
C GLU A 57 -5.09 -31.22 3.89
N GLY A 58 -4.28 -30.30 3.34
CA GLY A 58 -4.63 -29.54 2.14
C GLY A 58 -5.81 -28.60 2.32
N VAL A 59 -6.05 -28.15 3.55
CA VAL A 59 -7.14 -27.23 3.90
C VAL A 59 -6.62 -25.80 3.98
N VAL A 60 -7.24 -24.89 3.24
CA VAL A 60 -6.97 -23.46 3.34
C VAL A 60 -7.70 -22.89 4.55
N ALA A 61 -6.97 -22.64 5.64
CA ALA A 61 -7.52 -21.99 6.82
C ALA A 61 -7.43 -20.46 6.71
N CYS A 62 -8.59 -19.80 6.67
CA CYS A 62 -8.77 -18.36 6.72
C CYS A 62 -9.14 -17.91 8.12
N TRP A 63 -8.32 -17.04 8.71
CA TRP A 63 -8.48 -16.54 10.07
C TRP A 63 -9.11 -15.15 10.08
N LEU A 64 -10.19 -14.99 10.85
CA LEU A 64 -10.86 -13.74 11.14
C LEU A 64 -10.60 -13.38 12.60
N PHE A 65 -9.74 -12.39 12.82
CA PHE A 65 -9.29 -11.97 14.14
C PHE A 65 -9.96 -10.67 14.56
N GLU A 66 -10.57 -10.65 15.74
CA GLU A 66 -11.06 -9.38 16.34
C GLU A 66 -9.89 -8.48 16.74
N ASN A 67 -8.85 -9.08 17.30
CA ASN A 67 -7.65 -8.40 17.76
C ASN A 67 -6.46 -8.73 16.83
N PRO A 68 -5.68 -7.73 16.37
CA PRO A 68 -4.51 -7.97 15.53
C PRO A 68 -3.53 -8.99 16.13
N VAL A 69 -2.98 -9.86 15.28
CA VAL A 69 -1.99 -10.85 15.71
C VAL A 69 -0.64 -10.17 15.91
N SER A 70 -0.25 -9.97 17.17
CA SER A 70 1.05 -9.37 17.50
C SER A 70 2.22 -10.12 16.84
N LYS A 71 3.23 -9.37 16.39
CA LYS A 71 4.46 -9.86 15.72
C LYS A 71 4.27 -10.40 14.30
N LEU A 72 3.06 -10.36 13.73
CA LEU A 72 2.89 -10.54 12.28
C LEU A 72 3.25 -9.22 11.60
N THR A 73 4.41 -9.19 10.94
CA THR A 73 4.94 -7.98 10.29
C THR A 73 4.58 -7.86 8.82
N GLU A 74 4.34 -9.01 8.16
CA GLU A 74 4.03 -9.10 6.73
C GLU A 74 2.96 -10.17 6.52
N GLU A 75 2.15 -9.98 5.48
CA GLU A 75 1.19 -10.99 5.02
C GLU A 75 1.94 -12.17 4.39
N ARG A 76 1.37 -13.37 4.46
CA ARG A 76 1.99 -14.60 3.95
C ARG A 76 0.93 -15.52 3.32
N PRO A 77 1.28 -16.29 2.27
CA PRO A 77 0.32 -17.08 1.50
C PRO A 77 -0.30 -18.22 2.32
N ASP A 78 0.50 -18.82 3.20
CA ASP A 78 0.12 -19.97 4.00
C ASP A 78 -0.61 -19.59 5.29
N LEU A 79 -0.83 -18.29 5.55
CA LEU A 79 -1.56 -17.81 6.72
C LEU A 79 -2.47 -16.60 6.36
N PRO A 80 -3.61 -16.85 5.70
CA PRO A 80 -4.64 -15.83 5.48
C PRO A 80 -5.21 -15.34 6.81
N ILE A 81 -4.83 -14.13 7.23
CA ILE A 81 -5.33 -13.47 8.45
C ILE A 81 -5.94 -12.13 8.05
N PHE A 82 -7.16 -11.90 8.50
CA PHE A 82 -7.89 -10.66 8.30
C PHE A 82 -8.48 -10.19 9.63
N ASN A 83 -8.62 -8.88 9.80
CA ASN A 83 -9.25 -8.33 10.98
C ASN A 83 -10.78 -8.27 10.77
N VAL A 84 -11.55 -8.71 11.76
CA VAL A 84 -13.02 -8.63 11.75
C VAL A 84 -13.47 -7.77 12.92
N PHE A 85 -14.49 -6.94 12.71
CA PHE A 85 -15.04 -6.10 13.78
C PHE A 85 -16.53 -5.89 13.56
N GLU A 86 -17.26 -5.64 14.65
CA GLU A 86 -18.68 -5.29 14.60
C GLU A 86 -18.83 -3.81 14.21
N PHE A 87 -19.75 -3.54 13.30
CA PHE A 87 -20.16 -2.23 12.82
C PHE A 87 -21.69 -2.17 12.87
N GLU A 88 -22.26 -1.11 13.43
CA GLU A 88 -23.70 -0.77 13.47
C GLU A 88 -24.70 -1.96 13.42
N ASP A 89 -25.43 -2.21 14.51
CA ASP A 89 -26.50 -3.21 14.60
C ASP A 89 -26.09 -4.65 14.22
N SER A 90 -24.94 -5.11 14.72
CA SER A 90 -24.45 -6.48 14.54
C SER A 90 -24.12 -6.88 13.11
N ASN A 91 -23.79 -5.91 12.26
CA ASN A 91 -23.11 -6.19 11.01
C ASN A 91 -21.60 -6.38 11.28
N PHE A 92 -20.98 -7.34 10.62
CA PHE A 92 -19.54 -7.57 10.74
C PHE A 92 -18.84 -7.07 9.49
N MET A 93 -17.77 -6.33 9.70
CA MET A 93 -16.88 -5.85 8.65
C MET A 93 -15.55 -6.58 8.73
N VAL A 94 -14.91 -6.80 7.58
CA VAL A 94 -13.58 -7.39 7.46
C VAL A 94 -12.64 -6.33 6.89
N ASN A 95 -11.57 -6.06 7.62
CA ASN A 95 -10.52 -5.14 7.23
C ASN A 95 -9.37 -5.88 6.55
N LEU A 96 -9.12 -5.55 5.29
CA LEU A 96 -7.96 -5.99 4.51
C LEU A 96 -6.85 -4.92 4.58
N LEU A 97 -6.55 -4.45 5.79
CA LEU A 97 -5.61 -3.38 6.09
C LEU A 97 -5.94 -2.05 5.37
N ASP A 98 -4.99 -1.54 4.61
CA ASP A 98 -5.06 -0.27 3.88
C ASP A 98 -5.89 -0.35 2.58
N ARG A 99 -6.17 -1.57 2.10
CA ARG A 99 -6.82 -1.79 0.80
C ARG A 99 -8.31 -1.50 0.85
N ARG A 100 -9.01 -2.19 1.75
CA ARG A 100 -10.48 -2.16 1.77
C ARG A 100 -11.04 -2.68 3.08
N ILE A 101 -12.18 -2.12 3.45
CA ILE A 101 -13.08 -2.67 4.45
C ILE A 101 -14.36 -3.10 3.72
N VAL A 102 -14.76 -4.35 3.88
CA VAL A 102 -15.97 -4.92 3.26
C VAL A 102 -16.84 -5.63 4.28
N ASP A 103 -18.13 -5.79 4.01
CA ASP A 103 -18.99 -6.59 4.87
C ASP A 103 -18.57 -8.07 4.83
N LEU A 104 -18.85 -8.79 5.92
CA LEU A 104 -18.46 -10.19 6.09
C LEU A 104 -19.03 -11.10 4.99
N GLN A 105 -20.22 -10.81 4.46
CA GLN A 105 -20.79 -11.62 3.38
C GLN A 105 -20.00 -11.44 2.08
N THR A 106 -19.70 -10.20 1.70
CA THR A 106 -18.88 -9.88 0.54
C THR A 106 -17.49 -10.49 0.68
N PHE A 107 -16.86 -10.38 1.85
CA PHE A 107 -15.58 -11.02 2.12
C PHE A 107 -15.64 -12.55 1.92
N VAL A 108 -16.56 -13.23 2.61
CA VAL A 108 -16.68 -14.70 2.55
C VAL A 108 -16.94 -15.17 1.12
N LYS A 109 -17.83 -14.47 0.38
CA LYS A 109 -18.09 -14.76 -1.02
C LYS A 109 -16.82 -14.63 -1.86
N SER A 110 -16.11 -13.52 -1.72
CA SER A 110 -14.91 -13.21 -2.52
C SER A 110 -13.76 -14.15 -2.21
N PHE A 111 -13.58 -14.54 -0.94
CA PHE A 111 -12.57 -15.51 -0.52
C PHE A 111 -12.85 -16.90 -1.08
N ILE A 112 -14.11 -17.38 -0.99
CA ILE A 112 -14.49 -18.70 -1.51
C ILE A 112 -14.38 -18.76 -3.05
N SER A 113 -14.71 -17.67 -3.73
CA SER A 113 -14.64 -17.55 -5.20
C SER A 113 -13.23 -17.28 -5.73
N ASN A 114 -12.21 -17.21 -4.86
CA ASN A 114 -10.82 -16.90 -5.23
C ASN A 114 -10.62 -15.50 -5.86
N ASP A 115 -11.49 -14.54 -5.51
CA ASP A 115 -11.37 -13.12 -5.86
C ASP A 115 -10.41 -12.38 -4.90
N ILE A 116 -10.00 -13.03 -3.80
CA ILE A 116 -8.96 -12.57 -2.87
C ILE A 116 -7.80 -13.56 -2.97
N GLN A 117 -6.62 -13.09 -3.40
CA GLN A 117 -5.46 -13.94 -3.64
C GLN A 117 -4.19 -13.35 -3.03
N PHE A 118 -3.31 -14.21 -2.54
CA PHE A 118 -2.00 -13.77 -2.12
C PHE A 118 -1.12 -13.40 -3.32
N LYS A 119 -0.41 -12.28 -3.21
CA LYS A 119 0.53 -11.78 -4.23
C LYS A 119 1.81 -11.32 -3.54
N SER A 120 2.96 -11.72 -4.07
CA SER A 120 4.29 -11.34 -3.59
C SER A 120 4.74 -9.96 -4.09
N ILE A 121 4.17 -9.50 -5.21
CA ILE A 121 4.49 -8.24 -5.86
C ILE A 121 3.25 -7.37 -5.87
N LEU A 122 3.40 -6.17 -5.32
CA LEU A 122 2.44 -5.09 -5.37
C LEU A 122 2.72 -4.23 -6.60
N LYS A 123 1.67 -3.90 -7.35
CA LYS A 123 1.77 -3.16 -8.61
C LYS A 123 1.00 -1.85 -8.53
N THR A 124 1.64 -0.72 -8.79
CA THR A 124 0.98 0.59 -8.75
C THR A 124 -0.16 0.69 -9.76
N ASP A 125 -1.24 1.39 -9.41
CA ASP A 125 -2.22 1.90 -10.38
C ASP A 125 -1.51 2.87 -11.34
N SER A 126 -1.82 2.83 -12.63
CA SER A 126 -1.17 3.70 -13.61
C SER A 126 -1.58 5.16 -13.41
N ARG A 127 -2.79 5.41 -12.91
CA ARG A 127 -3.30 6.75 -12.61
C ARG A 127 -3.19 7.05 -11.13
N GLN A 128 -2.50 8.13 -10.80
CA GLN A 128 -2.25 8.56 -9.43
C GLN A 128 -2.68 10.01 -9.26
N LEU A 129 -3.40 10.29 -8.17
CA LEU A 129 -3.63 11.65 -7.72
C LEU A 129 -2.46 12.05 -6.83
N VAL A 130 -1.73 13.09 -7.24
CA VAL A 130 -0.53 13.55 -6.57
C VAL A 130 -0.78 14.91 -5.92
N GLU A 131 -0.31 15.06 -4.68
CA GLU A 131 -0.28 16.32 -3.96
C GLU A 131 1.15 16.83 -3.86
N LEU A 132 1.40 18.01 -4.43
CA LEU A 132 2.67 18.73 -4.33
C LEU A 132 2.54 19.85 -3.30
N VAL A 133 3.39 19.80 -2.28
CA VAL A 133 3.50 20.85 -1.27
C VAL A 133 4.67 21.74 -1.65
N PHE A 134 4.40 23.00 -1.95
CA PHE A 134 5.43 23.98 -2.30
C PHE A 134 5.90 24.74 -1.07
N TYR A 135 7.20 24.98 -0.99
CA TYR A 135 7.83 25.70 0.11
C TYR A 135 8.99 26.55 -0.38
N GLU A 136 9.32 27.56 0.42
CA GLU A 136 10.28 28.59 0.08
C GLU A 136 11.71 28.19 0.49
N MET A 137 12.69 28.50 -0.34
CA MET A 137 14.11 28.43 -0.01
C MET A 137 14.89 29.54 -0.71
N ASP A 138 15.75 30.23 0.05
CA ASP A 138 16.68 31.21 -0.51
C ASP A 138 17.91 30.53 -1.12
N CYS A 139 18.34 31.02 -2.29
CA CYS A 139 19.57 30.55 -2.90
C CYS A 139 20.81 31.01 -2.11
N TRP A 140 21.60 30.07 -1.61
CA TRP A 140 22.84 30.35 -0.86
C TRP A 140 23.86 31.21 -1.63
N LYS A 141 23.84 31.19 -2.96
CA LYS A 141 24.79 31.93 -3.80
C LYS A 141 24.32 33.34 -4.16
N CYS A 142 23.07 33.51 -4.57
CA CYS A 142 22.56 34.78 -5.09
C CYS A 142 21.45 35.42 -4.26
N GLY A 143 20.98 34.76 -3.20
CA GLY A 143 19.92 35.24 -2.30
C GLY A 143 18.53 35.32 -2.91
N GLU A 144 18.32 34.81 -4.13
CA GLU A 144 16.99 34.81 -4.75
C GLU A 144 16.08 33.76 -4.10
N LEU A 145 14.85 34.16 -3.77
CA LEU A 145 13.80 33.26 -3.29
C LEU A 145 13.39 32.26 -4.37
N ASN A 146 13.35 30.98 -4.03
CA ASN A 146 12.92 29.89 -4.90
C ASN A 146 11.80 29.11 -4.23
N TYR A 147 10.90 28.55 -5.03
CA TYR A 147 9.98 27.52 -4.57
C TYR A 147 10.53 26.14 -4.92
N LEU A 148 10.56 25.24 -3.94
CA LEU A 148 10.75 23.81 -4.11
C LEU A 148 9.43 23.10 -3.82
N TYR A 149 9.37 21.79 -4.05
CA TYR A 149 8.21 20.99 -3.66
C TYR A 149 8.60 19.62 -3.16
N PHE A 150 7.72 19.01 -2.38
CA PHE A 150 7.75 17.58 -2.07
C PHE A 150 6.40 16.93 -2.35
N VAL A 151 6.42 15.61 -2.56
CA VAL A 151 5.19 14.81 -2.73
C VAL A 151 4.66 14.41 -1.36
N ASP A 152 3.41 14.76 -1.08
CA ASP A 152 2.74 14.51 0.21
C ASP A 152 1.53 13.58 0.10
N SER A 153 1.20 13.13 -1.12
CA SER A 153 0.19 12.12 -1.36
C SER A 153 0.74 10.70 -1.20
N ARG A 154 -0.16 9.78 -0.84
CA ARG A 154 0.07 8.34 -0.99
C ARG A 154 -0.09 7.93 -2.44
N PHE A 155 0.62 6.88 -2.83
CA PHE A 155 0.37 6.17 -4.09
C PHE A 155 -0.51 4.96 -3.80
N TYR A 156 -1.19 4.45 -4.82
CA TYR A 156 -2.07 3.29 -4.67
C TYR A 156 -1.71 2.20 -5.66
N SER A 157 -1.83 0.95 -5.22
CA SER A 157 -1.76 -0.20 -6.11
C SER A 157 -3.05 -0.41 -6.91
N THR A 158 -3.00 -1.30 -7.90
CA THR A 158 -4.18 -1.74 -8.65
C THR A 158 -5.25 -2.35 -7.73
N CYS A 159 -4.86 -2.97 -6.62
CA CYS A 159 -5.76 -3.47 -5.58
C CYS A 159 -6.00 -2.48 -4.42
N LYS A 160 -5.68 -1.20 -4.61
CA LYS A 160 -5.90 -0.08 -3.68
C LYS A 160 -5.13 -0.14 -2.37
N ALA A 161 -4.12 -0.99 -2.24
CA ALA A 161 -3.17 -0.89 -1.13
C ALA A 161 -2.43 0.44 -1.21
N GLU A 162 -2.18 1.06 -0.06
CA GLU A 162 -1.42 2.28 0.07
C GLU A 162 0.07 1.97 -0.10
N ILE A 163 0.73 2.79 -0.90
CA ILE A 163 2.17 2.74 -1.10
C ILE A 163 2.72 4.07 -0.61
N LYS A 164 3.53 4.03 0.45
CA LYS A 164 4.18 5.26 0.89
C LYS A 164 5.33 5.59 -0.06
N PRO A 165 5.54 6.86 -0.42
CA PRO A 165 6.61 7.26 -1.34
C PRO A 165 8.03 6.82 -0.94
N HIS A 166 8.28 6.57 0.35
CA HIS A 166 9.57 6.11 0.87
C HIS A 166 9.74 4.58 0.88
N GLU A 167 8.67 3.80 0.64
CA GLU A 167 8.66 2.32 0.67
C GLU A 167 9.12 1.72 -0.68
N GLY A 168 10.21 2.25 -1.25
CA GLY A 168 10.93 1.59 -2.34
C GLY A 168 10.47 1.89 -3.77
N LEU A 169 9.61 2.90 -3.99
CA LEU A 169 9.20 3.29 -5.35
C LEU A 169 10.37 3.80 -6.23
N TRP A 170 11.50 4.24 -5.64
CA TRP A 170 12.60 4.82 -6.39
C TRP A 170 13.97 4.46 -5.78
N ASP A 171 14.83 3.87 -6.62
CA ASP A 171 16.26 3.73 -6.38
C ASP A 171 16.91 5.12 -6.53
N SER A 172 17.65 5.54 -5.49
CA SER A 172 18.62 6.64 -5.44
C SER A 172 18.18 8.09 -5.75
N SER A 173 16.93 8.37 -6.13
CA SER A 173 16.46 9.73 -6.36
C SER A 173 15.06 9.96 -5.80
N SER A 174 14.89 11.07 -5.08
CA SER A 174 13.63 11.46 -4.43
C SER A 174 12.43 11.35 -5.40
N VAL A 175 11.26 10.91 -4.94
CA VAL A 175 10.02 10.76 -5.75
C VAL A 175 9.67 12.02 -6.56
N GLU A 176 10.06 13.18 -6.03
CA GLU A 176 9.95 14.51 -6.61
C GLU A 176 10.62 14.64 -7.98
N PHE A 177 11.62 13.82 -8.25
CA PHE A 177 12.41 13.80 -9.48
C PHE A 177 11.87 12.84 -10.54
N ASN A 178 10.81 12.08 -10.23
CA ASN A 178 10.12 11.30 -11.24
C ASN A 178 9.67 12.20 -12.41
N PRO A 179 9.92 11.83 -13.68
CA PRO A 179 9.60 12.68 -14.84
C PRO A 179 8.14 13.15 -14.91
N LYS A 180 7.17 12.32 -14.49
CA LYS A 180 5.74 12.68 -14.47
C LYS A 180 5.40 13.66 -13.37
N ILE A 181 6.06 13.54 -12.22
CA ILE A 181 5.95 14.52 -11.13
C ILE A 181 6.56 15.87 -11.55
N VAL A 182 7.71 15.84 -12.22
CA VAL A 182 8.35 17.05 -12.79
C VAL A 182 7.48 17.67 -13.90
N GLU A 183 6.82 16.86 -14.71
CA GLU A 183 5.87 17.35 -15.71
C GLU A 183 4.65 18.01 -15.05
N LEU A 184 4.10 17.39 -13.99
CA LEU A 184 2.99 17.94 -13.22
C LEU A 184 3.37 19.29 -12.59
N SER A 185 4.55 19.41 -11.98
CA SER A 185 4.98 20.68 -11.36
C SER A 185 5.12 21.81 -12.39
N LYS A 186 5.55 21.49 -13.62
CA LYS A 186 5.57 22.44 -14.75
C LYS A 186 4.17 22.85 -15.21
N LYS A 187 3.22 21.90 -15.32
CA LYS A 187 1.81 22.21 -15.65
C LYS A 187 1.17 23.13 -14.60
N ILE A 188 1.48 22.89 -13.34
CA ILE A 188 1.04 23.74 -12.23
C ILE A 188 1.62 25.16 -12.36
N LEU A 189 2.89 25.30 -12.74
CA LEU A 189 3.55 26.60 -12.94
C LEU A 189 2.87 27.46 -14.01
N ASP A 190 2.30 26.85 -15.06
CA ASP A 190 1.54 27.59 -16.08
C ASP A 190 0.34 28.34 -15.47
N THR A 191 -0.23 27.81 -14.38
CA THR A 191 -1.33 28.41 -13.63
C THR A 191 -0.91 29.28 -12.45
N ARG A 192 0.34 29.16 -11.98
CA ARG A 192 0.89 29.83 -10.79
C ARG A 192 2.23 30.52 -11.10
N LYS A 193 2.18 31.52 -11.98
CA LYS A 193 3.36 32.30 -12.41
C LYS A 193 4.01 33.12 -11.29
N ASP A 194 3.32 33.29 -10.17
CA ASP A 194 3.85 33.86 -8.94
C ASP A 194 4.92 32.97 -8.29
N LEU A 195 4.88 31.66 -8.54
CA LEU A 195 5.85 30.72 -7.99
C LEU A 195 7.12 30.68 -8.85
N LYS A 196 8.22 31.20 -8.32
CA LYS A 196 9.55 31.07 -8.93
C LYS A 196 10.13 29.67 -8.68
N LEU A 197 9.64 28.69 -9.43
CA LEU A 197 9.99 27.28 -9.25
C LEU A 197 11.46 27.01 -9.56
N SER A 198 12.12 26.30 -8.65
CA SER A 198 13.47 25.78 -8.83
C SER A 198 13.56 24.80 -10.02
N THR A 199 14.73 24.74 -10.64
CA THR A 199 14.97 23.92 -11.83
C THR A 199 15.49 22.53 -11.45
N ILE A 200 14.88 21.49 -12.00
CA ILE A 200 15.26 20.09 -11.74
C ILE A 200 16.05 19.55 -12.93
N LYS A 201 17.31 19.17 -12.68
CA LYS A 201 18.21 18.53 -13.66
C LYS A 201 19.44 17.93 -12.96
N PRO A 202 20.20 17.05 -13.63
CA PRO A 202 21.49 16.60 -13.13
C PRO A 202 22.46 17.76 -12.90
N ARG A 203 23.11 17.81 -11.74
CA ARG A 203 24.17 18.77 -11.40
C ARG A 203 25.31 18.07 -10.68
N TYR A 204 26.53 18.52 -10.93
CA TYR A 204 27.70 18.07 -10.19
C TYR A 204 27.80 18.79 -8.85
N SER A 205 27.97 18.04 -7.77
CA SER A 205 28.25 18.60 -6.45
C SER A 205 29.71 18.40 -6.09
N ASN A 206 30.40 19.50 -5.78
CA ASN A 206 31.79 19.44 -5.31
C ASN A 206 31.91 18.81 -3.91
N THR A 207 30.85 18.87 -3.09
CA THR A 207 30.87 18.33 -1.72
C THR A 207 30.83 16.82 -1.69
N VAL A 208 30.11 16.20 -2.63
CA VAL A 208 29.95 14.72 -2.72
C VAL A 208 30.64 14.11 -3.93
N GLU A 209 31.35 14.93 -4.71
CA GLU A 209 32.14 14.55 -5.89
C GLU A 209 31.40 13.68 -6.92
N LYS A 210 30.09 13.89 -7.06
CA LYS A 210 29.24 13.15 -8.00
C LYS A 210 28.14 14.03 -8.59
N SER A 211 27.66 13.63 -9.76
CA SER A 211 26.46 14.22 -10.38
C SER A 211 25.21 13.48 -9.93
N TYR A 212 24.17 14.24 -9.58
CA TYR A 212 22.86 13.70 -9.24
C TYR A 212 21.75 14.69 -9.63
N VAL A 213 20.52 14.20 -9.78
CA VAL A 213 19.35 15.06 -10.06
C VAL A 213 19.04 15.86 -8.81
N SER A 214 18.97 17.18 -8.95
CA SER A 214 18.75 18.08 -7.83
C SER A 214 17.79 19.21 -8.18
N PHE A 215 17.26 19.86 -7.16
CA PHE A 215 16.76 21.23 -7.32
C PHE A 215 17.93 22.19 -7.52
N GLY A 216 17.70 23.27 -8.25
CA GLY A 216 18.66 24.36 -8.41
C GLY A 216 17.98 25.70 -8.64
N CYS A 217 18.68 26.76 -8.27
CA CYS A 217 18.16 28.12 -8.32
C CYS A 217 17.66 28.49 -9.72
N HIS A 218 16.43 28.98 -9.84
CA HIS A 218 15.85 29.39 -11.12
C HIS A 218 16.62 30.55 -11.77
N LYS A 219 17.40 31.33 -10.99
CA LYS A 219 18.14 32.52 -11.44
C LYS A 219 19.61 32.25 -11.77
N CYS A 220 20.35 31.57 -10.89
CA CYS A 220 21.79 31.35 -11.05
C CYS A 220 22.19 29.88 -11.17
N ASP A 221 21.21 28.97 -11.20
CA ASP A 221 21.37 27.53 -11.39
C ASP A 221 22.22 26.80 -10.33
N SER A 222 22.53 27.48 -9.22
CA SER A 222 23.25 26.88 -8.11
C SER A 222 22.42 25.78 -7.46
N ILE A 223 23.08 24.68 -7.11
CA ILE A 223 22.45 23.49 -6.51
C ILE A 223 21.88 23.80 -5.13
N PHE A 224 20.67 23.31 -4.85
CA PHE A 224 20.18 23.09 -3.50
C PHE A 224 20.63 21.69 -3.08
N GLY A 225 21.52 21.61 -2.08
CA GLY A 225 22.09 20.34 -1.63
C GLY A 225 21.04 19.48 -0.91
N ASP A 226 21.09 18.17 -1.12
CA ASP A 226 20.08 17.22 -0.62
C ASP A 226 19.89 17.29 0.89
N PHE A 227 20.96 17.54 1.65
CA PHE A 227 20.90 17.72 3.10
C PHE A 227 19.94 18.86 3.49
N PHE A 228 20.11 20.05 2.89
CA PHE A 228 19.29 21.22 3.18
C PHE A 228 17.85 21.06 2.66
N VAL A 229 17.69 20.40 1.50
CA VAL A 229 16.36 20.09 0.95
C VAL A 229 15.62 19.13 1.88
N MET A 230 16.30 18.11 2.39
CA MET A 230 15.73 17.13 3.33
C MET A 230 15.36 17.79 4.67
N GLU A 231 16.24 18.62 5.23
CA GLU A 231 15.98 19.36 6.47
C GLU A 231 14.73 20.24 6.36
N ALA A 232 14.67 21.08 5.32
CA ALA A 232 13.50 21.91 5.05
C ALA A 232 12.23 21.06 4.84
N LYS A 233 12.33 19.94 4.10
CA LYS A 233 11.20 19.01 3.92
C LYS A 233 10.71 18.44 5.26
N MET A 234 11.63 18.04 6.14
CA MET A 234 11.27 17.48 7.45
C MET A 234 10.57 18.53 8.33
N GLU A 235 11.02 19.78 8.32
CA GLU A 235 10.35 20.88 9.02
C GLU A 235 8.93 21.09 8.47
N MET A 236 8.78 21.19 7.14
CA MET A 236 7.49 21.40 6.49
C MET A 236 6.48 20.27 6.67
N ILE A 237 6.92 19.04 6.97
CA ILE A 237 6.00 17.92 7.25
C ILE A 237 5.23 18.14 8.56
N TYR A 238 5.81 18.86 9.53
CA TYR A 238 5.18 19.12 10.84
C TYR A 238 4.50 20.50 10.93
N GLU A 239 4.74 21.38 9.96
CA GLU A 239 4.13 22.71 9.90
C GLU A 239 2.84 22.74 9.05
N PRO A 240 1.97 23.75 9.25
CA PRO A 240 0.85 23.97 8.36
C PRO A 240 1.32 24.20 6.91
N LYS A 241 0.81 23.37 6.01
CA LYS A 241 1.16 23.43 4.58
C LYS A 241 0.36 24.53 3.90
N GLU A 242 1.03 25.60 3.47
CA GLU A 242 0.36 26.78 2.92
C GLU A 242 -0.03 26.63 1.43
N ILE A 243 0.81 25.95 0.64
CA ILE A 243 0.61 25.82 -0.81
C ILE A 243 0.59 24.35 -1.20
N ILE A 244 -0.61 23.78 -1.24
CA ILE A 244 -0.86 22.40 -1.70
C ILE A 244 -1.56 22.44 -3.04
N LEU A 245 -0.95 21.86 -4.07
CA LEU A 245 -1.53 21.78 -5.41
C LEU A 245 -1.61 20.32 -5.83
N LYS A 246 -2.78 19.95 -6.36
CA LYS A 246 -3.08 18.56 -6.74
C LYS A 246 -3.09 18.42 -8.26
N GLY A 247 -2.73 17.25 -8.74
CA GLY A 247 -2.98 16.88 -10.12
C GLY A 247 -2.83 15.39 -10.35
N GLU A 248 -3.40 14.93 -11.46
CA GLU A 248 -3.30 13.54 -11.87
C GLU A 248 -2.05 13.32 -12.72
N ILE A 249 -1.38 12.20 -12.46
CA ILE A 249 -0.31 11.69 -13.33
C ILE A 249 -0.67 10.31 -13.86
N GLU A 250 -0.12 10.01 -15.02
CA GLU A 250 -0.11 8.67 -15.59
C GLU A 250 1.33 8.17 -15.60
N LEU A 251 1.61 7.16 -14.78
CA LEU A 251 2.92 6.51 -14.70
C LEU A 251 3.19 5.78 -16.02
N ASN A 252 4.36 6.00 -16.62
CA ASN A 252 4.72 5.37 -17.89
C ASN A 252 4.90 3.86 -17.75
N ASP A 253 5.41 3.43 -16.60
CA ASP A 253 5.62 2.03 -16.24
C ASP A 253 4.98 1.80 -14.87
N GLU A 254 4.21 0.73 -14.76
CA GLU A 254 3.66 0.30 -13.48
C GLU A 254 4.82 -0.16 -12.59
N ILE A 255 4.94 0.44 -11.41
CA ILE A 255 6.05 0.15 -10.50
C ILE A 255 5.67 -1.10 -9.71
N GLU A 256 6.57 -2.07 -9.74
CA GLU A 256 6.45 -3.33 -9.02
C GLU A 256 7.30 -3.27 -7.74
N LEU A 257 6.66 -3.52 -6.61
CA LEU A 257 7.29 -3.56 -5.29
C LEU A 257 7.15 -4.95 -4.71
N GLY A 258 8.21 -5.50 -4.12
CA GLY A 258 8.22 -6.80 -3.44
C GLY A 258 7.48 -6.78 -2.09
N ILE A 259 6.26 -6.26 -2.06
CA ILE A 259 5.41 -6.14 -0.87
C ILE A 259 4.36 -7.26 -0.91
N PRO A 260 4.47 -8.28 -0.05
CA PRO A 260 3.50 -9.36 0.02
C PRO A 260 2.16 -8.88 0.58
N HIS A 261 1.05 -9.26 -0.07
CA HIS A 261 -0.29 -8.83 0.34
C HIS A 261 -1.40 -9.78 -0.14
N TRP A 262 -2.53 -9.80 0.56
CA TRP A 262 -3.78 -10.39 0.06
C TRP A 262 -4.49 -9.40 -0.88
N CYS A 263 -4.25 -9.58 -2.17
CA CYS A 263 -4.77 -8.76 -3.26
C CYS A 263 -6.27 -8.96 -3.44
N PHE A 264 -7.04 -7.86 -3.46
CA PHE A 264 -8.48 -7.87 -3.68
C PHE A 264 -8.90 -6.71 -4.61
N PRO A 265 -8.71 -6.85 -5.94
CA PRO A 265 -8.99 -5.81 -6.90
C PRO A 265 -10.50 -5.70 -7.22
N GLU A 266 -11.01 -4.49 -7.45
CA GLU A 266 -12.42 -4.29 -7.81
C GLU A 266 -12.77 -4.76 -9.23
N ASN A 267 -11.80 -4.71 -10.14
CA ASN A 267 -11.97 -5.06 -11.56
C ASN A 267 -11.43 -6.47 -11.91
N GLY A 268 -11.06 -7.27 -10.91
CA GLY A 268 -10.47 -8.60 -11.11
C GLY A 268 -9.02 -8.61 -11.61
N THR A 269 -8.38 -7.44 -11.75
CA THR A 269 -6.97 -7.36 -12.20
C THR A 269 -6.03 -7.38 -11.01
N PHE A 270 -5.44 -8.54 -10.72
CA PHE A 270 -4.48 -8.72 -9.62
C PHE A 270 -3.16 -7.99 -9.88
N CYS A 271 -2.42 -7.70 -8.79
CA CYS A 271 -1.12 -7.01 -8.86
C CYS A 271 -0.07 -7.79 -9.67
N ASN A 272 -0.08 -9.13 -9.63
CA ASN A 272 0.76 -9.95 -10.51
C ASN A 272 0.07 -11.28 -10.88
N ASN A 273 0.66 -11.97 -11.85
CA ASN A 273 0.19 -13.27 -12.32
C ASN A 273 0.83 -14.45 -11.56
N ASP A 274 1.68 -14.19 -10.56
CA ASP A 274 2.27 -15.26 -9.78
C ASP A 274 1.15 -15.97 -9.01
N GLU A 275 0.94 -17.24 -9.34
CA GLU A 275 0.20 -18.16 -8.50
C GLU A 275 1.18 -18.64 -7.44
N VAL A 276 0.97 -18.22 -6.20
CA VAL A 276 1.66 -18.80 -5.05
C VAL A 276 0.80 -19.97 -4.58
N PRO A 277 1.22 -21.23 -4.79
CA PRO A 277 0.42 -22.37 -4.38
C PRO A 277 0.23 -22.39 -2.86
N PHE A 278 -0.93 -22.88 -2.42
CA PHE A 278 -1.22 -23.22 -1.02
C PHE A 278 -0.57 -24.54 -0.62
#